data_AF-A0A1N7MQG8-F1
#
_entry.id   AF-A0A1N7MQG8-F1
#
_cell.length_a   1.000
_cell.length_b   1.000
_cell.length_c   1.000
_cell.angle_alpha   90.00
_cell.angle_beta   90.00
_cell.angle_gamma   90.00
#
_symmetry.space_group_name_H-M   'P 1'
#
loop_
_entity.id
_entity.type
_entity.pdbx_description
1 polymer ?
#
loop_
_entity_poly.entity_id
_entity_poly.type
_entity_poly.pdbx_seq_one_letter_code
_entity_poly.pdbx_strand_id
1 'polypeptide(L)'
;MKKFIFLGILTISSSVFSQVGINTPSPNATLDVTGTPNNLNATDGMIAPRITGNELKLKDPLYGTNQTATLLYVTAAASPTTIKTANVTEAGYYYFDGAKWTNGNFWRLSGNAGTTTGTNFLGTTDAQNLMFKVNNVESGYIQRSTTSTAGFDYKTSYGYNSGAAITTGDDNSLFGARSGAALTAGARNTAIGSRSLSSTTTGNDNTAVGAYTLALNTSGTRNMAFGSNALFSNTTGSNNIAIGDTSLNSLNSTTSATYNTALGQSSLAGMKSGTGNTAIGASTQISDDLTNATAIGYNASATQSNSLILGSTGAFGVNVGIGTTAPKTKLHITSGDIYLETIGNGVIMKSPDGNCWRVTVDNSGSFSSASISCP
;
A
#
# COMPACT_ATOMS: atom_id res chain seq x y z
N MET A 1 -4.84 -65.87 77.92
CA MET A 1 -3.71 -64.99 78.30
C MET A 1 -2.49 -65.36 77.45
N LYS A 2 -1.85 -64.33 76.86
CA LYS A 2 -0.45 -64.30 76.36
C LYS A 2 -0.14 -64.83 74.94
N LYS A 3 -0.26 -63.88 74.00
CA LYS A 3 0.80 -63.37 73.09
C LYS A 3 1.51 -64.38 72.16
N PHE A 4 0.93 -64.60 70.98
CA PHE A 4 1.62 -65.10 69.79
C PHE A 4 1.23 -64.28 68.56
N ILE A 5 1.63 -63.00 68.48
CA ILE A 5 1.73 -62.27 67.20
C ILE A 5 2.84 -61.24 67.38
N PHE A 6 4.08 -61.63 67.14
CA PHE A 6 5.22 -60.72 67.02
C PHE A 6 6.12 -61.18 65.88
N LEU A 7 5.55 -61.34 64.67
CA LEU A 7 6.33 -61.57 63.45
C LEU A 7 5.52 -61.33 62.16
N GLY A 8 5.02 -60.10 61.94
CA GLY A 8 4.24 -59.83 60.72
C GLY A 8 3.97 -58.37 60.37
N ILE A 9 4.79 -57.42 60.82
CA ILE A 9 4.62 -55.98 60.48
C ILE A 9 5.94 -55.35 59.99
N LEU A 10 6.88 -56.14 59.45
CA LEU A 10 8.15 -55.62 58.93
C LEU A 10 8.31 -55.76 57.40
N THR A 11 7.22 -55.91 56.64
CA THR A 11 7.26 -56.04 55.17
C THR A 11 6.05 -55.43 54.46
N ILE A 12 5.54 -54.28 54.92
CA ILE A 12 4.62 -53.48 54.10
C ILE A 12 5.35 -52.19 53.72
N SER A 13 6.19 -52.29 52.69
CA SER A 13 6.62 -51.12 51.93
C SER A 13 5.48 -50.76 50.97
N SER A 14 4.52 -49.96 51.43
CA SER A 14 3.59 -49.31 50.50
C SER A 14 4.29 -48.12 49.88
N SER A 15 4.33 -48.08 48.55
CA SER A 15 4.78 -46.90 47.81
C SER A 15 3.75 -45.79 48.01
N VAL A 16 4.02 -44.85 48.91
CA VAL A 16 3.18 -43.67 49.07
C VAL A 16 3.62 -42.65 48.02
N PHE A 17 2.85 -42.48 46.96
CA PHE A 17 3.06 -41.40 46.00
C PHE A 17 2.54 -40.10 46.64
N SER A 18 3.42 -39.35 47.31
CA SER A 18 3.06 -38.04 47.85
C SER A 18 3.24 -36.97 46.78
N GLN A 19 2.20 -36.18 46.56
CA GLN A 19 2.36 -34.86 45.94
C GLN A 19 3.06 -33.94 46.95
N VAL A 20 3.90 -33.02 46.46
CA VAL A 20 4.56 -31.98 47.26
C VAL A 20 3.78 -30.69 47.06
N GLY A 21 3.04 -30.27 48.08
CA GLY A 21 2.43 -28.95 48.14
C GLY A 21 3.34 -27.97 48.88
N ILE A 22 3.66 -26.83 48.28
CA ILE A 22 4.25 -25.68 48.97
C ILE A 22 3.15 -24.62 49.08
N ASN A 23 2.80 -24.25 50.31
CA ASN A 23 1.71 -23.32 50.63
C ASN A 23 0.31 -23.77 50.15
N THR A 24 0.12 -25.05 49.82
CA THR A 24 -1.20 -25.66 49.56
C THR A 24 -1.31 -27.02 50.25
N PRO A 25 -2.36 -27.26 51.06
CA PRO A 25 -2.58 -28.56 51.69
C PRO A 25 -3.19 -29.60 50.72
N SER A 26 -3.67 -29.16 49.55
CA SER A 26 -4.33 -30.00 48.55
C SER A 26 -3.69 -29.79 47.17
N PRO A 27 -2.46 -30.29 46.96
CA PRO A 27 -1.73 -30.09 45.70
C PRO A 27 -2.44 -30.77 44.52
N ASN A 28 -2.53 -30.06 43.38
CA ASN A 28 -3.16 -30.57 42.15
C ASN A 28 -2.16 -31.20 41.17
N ALA A 29 -0.86 -31.19 41.50
CA ALA A 29 0.22 -31.78 40.71
C ALA A 29 1.26 -32.45 41.63
N THR A 30 2.20 -33.22 41.09
CA THR A 30 3.27 -33.85 41.88
C THR A 30 4.12 -32.82 42.64
N LEU A 31 4.27 -31.62 42.09
CA LEU A 31 4.72 -30.42 42.78
C LEU A 31 3.73 -29.29 42.49
N ASP A 32 3.08 -28.77 43.53
CA ASP A 32 2.15 -27.63 43.45
C ASP A 32 2.64 -26.54 44.41
N VAL A 33 2.95 -25.36 43.85
CA VAL A 33 3.43 -24.21 44.61
C VAL A 33 2.40 -23.11 44.51
N THR A 34 1.67 -22.87 45.59
CA THR A 34 0.65 -21.82 45.65
C THR A 34 1.25 -20.51 46.19
N GLY A 35 1.00 -19.41 45.49
CA GLY A 35 1.47 -18.08 45.90
C GLY A 35 0.68 -17.49 47.07
N THR A 36 1.19 -16.39 47.63
CA THR A 36 0.62 -15.62 48.74
C THR A 36 0.37 -14.17 48.30
N PRO A 37 -0.51 -13.91 47.32
CA PRO A 37 -0.59 -12.64 46.57
C PRO A 37 -0.91 -11.40 47.40
N ASN A 38 -1.43 -11.57 48.62
CA ASN A 38 -1.78 -10.47 49.53
C ASN A 38 -0.70 -10.18 50.59
N ASN A 39 0.39 -10.97 50.64
CA ASN A 39 1.49 -10.78 51.59
C ASN A 39 2.61 -9.96 50.94
N LEU A 40 2.63 -8.65 51.21
CA LEU A 40 3.64 -7.72 50.66
C LEU A 40 5.07 -7.95 51.17
N ASN A 41 5.26 -8.84 52.17
CA ASN A 41 6.57 -9.20 52.71
C ASN A 41 7.04 -10.60 52.26
N ALA A 42 6.31 -11.26 51.35
CA ALA A 42 6.69 -12.55 50.77
C ALA A 42 6.93 -12.42 49.26
N THR A 43 7.83 -13.25 48.74
CA THR A 43 8.08 -13.38 47.31
C THR A 43 7.48 -14.69 46.81
N ASP A 44 6.62 -14.61 45.79
CA ASP A 44 6.05 -15.79 45.13
C ASP A 44 6.93 -16.26 43.94
N GLY A 45 6.91 -17.56 43.67
CA GLY A 45 7.54 -18.15 42.48
C GLY A 45 8.51 -19.31 42.78
N MET A 46 9.10 -19.85 41.72
CA MET A 46 10.15 -20.87 41.79
C MET A 46 11.39 -20.36 41.05
N ILE A 47 12.56 -20.46 41.68
CA ILE A 47 13.83 -20.15 41.02
C ILE A 47 14.36 -21.42 40.36
N ALA A 48 14.36 -21.48 39.03
CA ALA A 48 15.00 -22.57 38.30
C ALA A 48 16.52 -22.53 38.49
N PRO A 49 17.22 -23.68 38.42
CA PRO A 49 18.68 -23.70 38.46
C PRO A 49 19.29 -22.82 37.35
N ARG A 50 20.32 -22.06 37.71
CA ARG A 50 20.99 -21.09 36.84
C ARG A 50 22.35 -21.63 36.39
N ILE A 51 22.61 -21.66 35.09
CA ILE A 51 23.90 -22.07 34.51
C ILE A 51 24.21 -21.25 33.25
N THR A 52 25.47 -21.13 32.84
CA THR A 52 25.83 -20.54 31.55
C THR A 52 25.52 -21.50 30.40
N GLY A 53 25.37 -20.99 29.17
CA GLY A 53 25.15 -21.82 27.98
C GLY A 53 26.33 -22.75 27.69
N ASN A 54 27.55 -22.34 28.04
CA ASN A 54 28.74 -23.19 27.93
C ASN A 54 28.75 -24.33 28.97
N GLU A 55 28.34 -24.07 30.22
CA GLU A 55 28.17 -25.13 31.23
C GLU A 55 27.04 -26.09 30.86
N LEU A 56 25.96 -25.56 30.27
CA LEU A 56 24.87 -26.40 29.77
C LEU A 56 25.33 -27.30 28.63
N LYS A 57 26.09 -26.74 27.67
CA LYS A 57 26.70 -27.48 26.56
C LYS A 57 27.59 -28.64 27.04
N LEU A 58 28.37 -28.44 28.11
CA LEU A 58 29.18 -29.53 28.70
C LEU A 58 28.33 -30.69 29.23
N LYS A 59 27.05 -30.45 29.54
CA LYS A 59 26.09 -31.44 30.02
C LYS A 59 25.26 -32.07 28.90
N ASP A 60 25.49 -31.74 27.63
CA ASP A 60 24.76 -32.31 26.49
C ASP A 60 24.58 -33.84 26.53
N PRO A 61 25.59 -34.65 26.91
CA PRO A 61 25.43 -36.11 26.98
C PRO A 61 24.41 -36.58 28.03
N LEU A 62 24.12 -35.76 29.05
CA LEU A 62 23.26 -36.10 30.19
C LEU A 62 21.77 -35.82 29.93
N TYR A 63 21.45 -34.98 28.94
CA TYR A 63 20.08 -34.59 28.62
C TYR A 63 19.50 -35.49 27.53
N GLY A 64 18.83 -36.57 27.92
CA GLY A 64 18.09 -37.47 27.04
C GLY A 64 16.58 -37.31 27.19
N THR A 65 15.82 -38.25 26.61
CA THR A 65 14.34 -38.24 26.63
C THR A 65 13.74 -38.16 28.04
N ASN A 66 14.42 -38.71 29.05
CA ASN A 66 13.98 -38.69 30.46
C ASN A 66 14.07 -37.30 31.11
N GLN A 67 14.80 -36.36 30.50
CA GLN A 67 14.93 -34.98 30.97
C GLN A 67 14.03 -34.01 30.19
N THR A 68 13.13 -34.50 29.35
CA THR A 68 12.14 -33.66 28.66
C THR A 68 11.34 -32.84 29.69
N ALA A 69 11.03 -31.60 29.35
CA ALA A 69 10.41 -30.59 30.22
C ALA A 69 11.28 -30.10 31.40
N THR A 70 12.57 -30.44 31.45
CA THR A 70 13.49 -29.81 32.42
C THR A 70 13.53 -28.31 32.16
N LEU A 71 13.28 -27.50 33.19
CA LEU A 71 13.37 -26.03 33.15
C LEU A 71 14.69 -25.55 33.76
N LEU A 72 15.38 -24.66 33.06
CA LEU A 72 16.60 -23.98 33.52
C LEU A 72 16.56 -22.50 33.16
N TYR A 73 17.35 -21.71 33.89
CA TYR A 73 17.68 -20.36 33.48
C TYR A 73 19.13 -20.31 33.00
N VAL A 74 19.34 -19.96 31.75
CA VAL A 74 20.68 -19.76 31.19
C VAL A 74 21.14 -18.32 31.45
N THR A 75 22.33 -18.13 32.01
CA THR A 75 22.86 -16.79 32.37
C THR A 75 23.71 -16.14 31.27
N ALA A 76 24.14 -16.89 30.25
CA ALA A 76 24.91 -16.39 29.11
C ALA A 76 24.80 -17.36 27.91
N ALA A 77 24.96 -16.88 26.68
CA ALA A 77 24.87 -17.69 25.47
C ALA A 77 25.88 -18.86 25.42
N ALA A 78 25.52 -19.96 24.75
CA ALA A 78 26.47 -21.01 24.38
C ALA A 78 27.26 -20.57 23.13
N SER A 79 28.59 -20.68 23.17
CA SER A 79 29.44 -20.32 22.03
C SER A 79 30.68 -21.23 21.93
N PRO A 80 30.91 -21.95 20.81
CA PRO A 80 29.92 -22.24 19.77
C PRO A 80 28.77 -23.09 20.35
N THR A 81 27.65 -23.15 19.64
CA THR A 81 26.52 -24.02 20.00
C THR A 81 26.74 -25.45 19.53
N THR A 82 25.96 -26.38 20.08
CA THR A 82 25.83 -27.78 19.63
C THR A 82 24.43 -28.02 19.05
N ILE A 83 24.12 -29.25 18.65
CA ILE A 83 22.76 -29.62 18.23
C ILE A 83 21.74 -29.33 19.35
N LYS A 84 22.06 -29.69 20.60
CA LYS A 84 21.14 -29.52 21.75
C LYS A 84 21.06 -28.07 22.24
N THR A 85 22.15 -27.32 22.15
CA THR A 85 22.21 -25.90 22.58
C THR A 85 22.03 -24.91 21.43
N ALA A 86 21.57 -25.37 20.26
CA ALA A 86 21.44 -24.55 19.05
C ALA A 86 20.61 -23.26 19.26
N ASN A 87 19.62 -23.28 20.16
CA ASN A 87 18.78 -22.12 20.45
C ASN A 87 19.25 -21.33 21.69
N VAL A 88 20.28 -21.78 22.39
CA VAL A 88 20.78 -21.13 23.62
C VAL A 88 21.74 -19.99 23.24
N THR A 89 21.21 -18.96 22.58
CA THR A 89 21.99 -17.86 22.02
C THR A 89 22.01 -16.59 22.88
N GLU A 90 21.30 -16.61 24.01
CA GLU A 90 21.22 -15.50 24.97
C GLU A 90 20.80 -16.02 26.36
N ALA A 91 20.89 -15.16 27.37
CA ALA A 91 20.40 -15.47 28.71
C ALA A 91 18.86 -15.54 28.73
N GLY A 92 18.28 -16.48 29.48
CA GLY A 92 16.83 -16.64 29.56
C GLY A 92 16.39 -17.99 30.11
N TYR A 93 15.08 -18.17 30.27
CA TYR A 93 14.52 -19.48 30.61
C TYR A 93 14.48 -20.38 29.38
N TYR A 94 14.93 -21.62 29.55
CA TYR A 94 14.86 -22.68 28.53
C TYR A 94 14.25 -23.92 29.15
N TYR A 95 13.47 -24.64 28.34
CA TYR A 95 13.08 -26.01 28.64
C TYR A 95 13.71 -26.97 27.63
N PHE A 96 13.98 -28.20 28.07
CA PHE A 96 14.45 -29.25 27.17
C PHE A 96 13.24 -29.92 26.51
N ASP A 97 13.14 -29.87 25.17
CA ASP A 97 12.02 -30.45 24.42
C ASP A 97 12.18 -31.96 24.13
N GLY A 98 13.27 -32.56 24.63
CA GLY A 98 13.64 -33.97 24.39
C GLY A 98 14.75 -34.12 23.34
N ALA A 99 15.02 -33.09 22.54
CA ALA A 99 16.10 -33.05 21.57
C ALA A 99 17.02 -31.83 21.75
N LYS A 100 16.45 -30.67 22.06
CA LYS A 100 17.14 -29.38 22.18
C LYS A 100 16.60 -28.58 23.35
N TRP A 101 17.43 -27.65 23.80
CA TRP A 101 16.96 -26.57 24.65
C TRP A 101 16.23 -25.55 23.80
N THR A 102 15.03 -25.18 24.23
CA THR A 102 14.18 -24.20 23.54
C THR A 102 13.58 -23.24 24.55
N ASN A 103 13.36 -22.00 24.14
CA ASN A 103 12.69 -20.97 24.92
C ASN A 103 11.32 -20.60 24.32
N GLY A 104 10.82 -21.39 23.36
CA GLY A 104 9.54 -21.20 22.65
C GLY A 104 9.69 -21.17 21.12
N ASN A 105 8.56 -21.27 20.41
CA ASN A 105 8.49 -21.21 18.93
C ASN A 105 8.14 -19.79 18.47
N PHE A 106 9.09 -18.86 18.58
CA PHE A 106 8.90 -17.48 18.14
C PHE A 106 9.57 -17.21 16.80
N TRP A 107 9.09 -16.21 16.07
CA TRP A 107 9.86 -15.63 14.98
C TRP A 107 11.03 -14.85 15.56
N ARG A 108 12.27 -15.23 15.23
CA ARG A 108 13.46 -14.60 15.77
C ARG A 108 13.70 -13.24 15.12
N LEU A 109 14.24 -12.28 15.87
CA LEU A 109 14.65 -10.98 15.31
C LEU A 109 15.72 -11.10 14.21
N SER A 110 16.54 -12.16 14.28
CA SER A 110 17.54 -12.49 13.26
C SER A 110 16.98 -13.38 12.13
N GLY A 111 15.68 -13.65 12.11
CA GLY A 111 15.05 -14.60 11.19
C GLY A 111 15.23 -16.07 11.58
N ASN A 112 14.48 -16.94 10.89
CA ASN A 112 14.46 -18.38 11.09
C ASN A 112 15.16 -19.11 9.92
N ALA A 113 15.89 -20.19 10.19
CA ALA A 113 16.50 -21.06 9.17
C ALA A 113 15.81 -22.43 9.12
N GLY A 114 15.96 -23.16 8.00
CA GLY A 114 15.40 -24.52 7.84
C GLY A 114 13.88 -24.57 7.66
N THR A 115 13.28 -23.52 7.09
CA THR A 115 11.83 -23.47 6.85
C THR A 115 11.40 -24.44 5.75
N THR A 116 10.20 -25.00 5.90
CA THR A 116 9.53 -25.84 4.89
C THR A 116 8.27 -25.14 4.40
N THR A 117 8.14 -24.98 3.08
CA THR A 117 6.97 -24.38 2.43
C THR A 117 5.70 -25.12 2.84
N GLY A 118 4.65 -24.39 3.23
CA GLY A 118 3.36 -24.95 3.68
C GLY A 118 3.30 -25.32 5.17
N THR A 119 4.44 -25.46 5.85
CA THR A 119 4.49 -25.67 7.30
C THR A 119 4.85 -24.40 8.06
N ASN A 120 5.82 -23.63 7.55
CA ASN A 120 6.28 -22.40 8.20
C ASN A 120 5.81 -21.18 7.41
N PHE A 121 5.14 -20.25 8.09
CA PHE A 121 4.67 -19.00 7.52
C PHE A 121 4.56 -17.93 8.62
N LEU A 122 4.52 -16.66 8.20
CA LEU A 122 4.17 -15.54 9.06
C LEU A 122 2.72 -15.17 8.77
N GLY A 123 1.81 -15.55 9.66
CA GLY A 123 0.38 -15.36 9.43
C GLY A 123 -0.50 -16.10 10.44
N THR A 124 -1.77 -16.24 10.08
CA THR A 124 -2.82 -16.89 10.88
C THR A 124 -3.27 -18.19 10.20
N THR A 125 -3.71 -19.18 10.99
CA THR A 125 -4.33 -20.42 10.49
C THR A 125 -5.86 -20.35 10.49
N ASP A 126 -6.42 -19.31 11.08
CA ASP A 126 -7.84 -19.11 11.26
C ASP A 126 -8.35 -17.97 10.39
N ALA A 127 -9.57 -17.53 10.68
CA ALA A 127 -10.23 -16.48 9.95
C ALA A 127 -9.76 -15.05 10.30
N GLN A 128 -8.71 -14.89 11.11
CA GLN A 128 -8.29 -13.58 11.60
C GLN A 128 -7.33 -12.90 10.63
N ASN A 129 -7.40 -11.56 10.60
CA ASN A 129 -6.51 -10.71 9.83
C ASN A 129 -5.09 -10.71 10.40
N LEU A 130 -4.09 -10.50 9.56
CA LEU A 130 -2.70 -10.33 10.00
C LEU A 130 -2.37 -8.84 10.13
N MET A 131 -2.02 -8.38 11.34
CA MET A 131 -1.70 -6.98 11.63
C MET A 131 -0.22 -6.80 12.00
N PHE A 132 0.42 -5.82 11.37
CA PHE A 132 1.76 -5.35 11.68
C PHE A 132 1.67 -3.98 12.35
N LYS A 133 2.42 -3.77 13.44
CA LYS A 133 2.44 -2.50 14.18
C LYS A 133 3.85 -1.99 14.42
N VAL A 134 4.00 -0.66 14.43
CA VAL A 134 5.21 0.05 14.89
C VAL A 134 4.76 1.01 15.98
N ASN A 135 5.34 0.88 17.18
CA ASN A 135 4.93 1.70 18.35
C ASN A 135 3.41 1.69 18.59
N ASN A 136 2.79 0.51 18.53
CA ASN A 136 1.34 0.30 18.63
C ASN A 136 0.47 0.98 17.54
N VAL A 137 1.06 1.48 16.46
CA VAL A 137 0.33 2.04 15.31
C VAL A 137 0.31 1.05 14.15
N GLU A 138 -0.86 0.83 13.56
CA GLU A 138 -1.01 -0.02 12.36
C GLU A 138 -0.03 0.44 11.28
N SER A 139 0.82 -0.49 10.86
CA SER A 139 1.88 -0.26 9.86
C SER A 139 1.91 -1.34 8.79
N GLY A 140 0.97 -2.27 8.86
CA GLY A 140 0.64 -3.20 7.79
C GLY A 140 -0.57 -4.02 8.20
N TYR A 141 -1.37 -4.42 7.23
CA TYR A 141 -2.60 -5.14 7.47
C TYR A 141 -2.96 -5.98 6.25
N ILE A 142 -3.08 -7.29 6.45
CA ILE A 142 -3.58 -8.22 5.45
C ILE A 142 -4.93 -8.70 5.94
N GLN A 143 -5.98 -8.16 5.34
CA GLN A 143 -7.35 -8.46 5.70
C GLN A 143 -7.91 -9.58 4.83
N ARG A 144 -8.64 -10.49 5.47
CA ARG A 144 -9.56 -11.43 4.85
C ARG A 144 -10.95 -11.15 5.42
N SER A 145 -11.90 -10.67 4.61
CA SER A 145 -13.26 -10.50 5.12
C SER A 145 -13.89 -11.84 5.47
N THR A 146 -14.51 -11.89 6.64
CA THR A 146 -15.46 -12.94 7.01
C THR A 146 -16.86 -12.39 7.32
N THR A 147 -17.11 -11.11 7.05
CA THR A 147 -18.31 -10.41 7.51
C THR A 147 -19.10 -9.69 6.42
N SER A 148 -18.60 -9.52 5.18
CA SER A 148 -19.50 -9.10 4.12
C SER A 148 -20.26 -10.26 3.51
N THR A 149 -21.56 -10.05 3.43
CA THR A 149 -22.48 -10.77 2.54
C THR A 149 -22.08 -10.66 1.05
N ALA A 150 -21.15 -9.76 0.70
CA ALA A 150 -20.65 -9.55 -0.66
C ALA A 150 -19.41 -10.39 -1.01
N GLY A 151 -18.70 -10.98 -0.04
CA GLY A 151 -17.65 -11.98 -0.29
C GLY A 151 -16.27 -11.46 -0.71
N PHE A 152 -16.01 -10.15 -0.69
CA PHE A 152 -14.77 -9.58 -1.22
C PHE A 152 -14.10 -8.45 -0.39
N ASP A 153 -14.29 -8.31 0.94
CA ASP A 153 -13.60 -7.22 1.68
C ASP A 153 -12.11 -7.52 1.96
N TYR A 154 -11.27 -7.32 0.95
CA TYR A 154 -9.83 -7.46 1.04
C TYR A 154 -9.17 -6.08 1.12
N LYS A 155 -8.35 -5.87 2.15
CA LYS A 155 -7.45 -4.73 2.25
C LYS A 155 -6.05 -5.26 2.45
N THR A 156 -5.13 -4.79 1.62
CA THR A 156 -3.70 -4.96 1.84
C THR A 156 -3.12 -3.59 2.09
N SER A 157 -2.65 -3.33 3.31
CA SER A 157 -1.91 -2.12 3.62
C SER A 157 -0.51 -2.41 4.15
N TYR A 158 0.45 -1.55 3.81
CA TYR A 158 1.80 -1.53 4.35
C TYR A 158 2.31 -0.09 4.44
N GLY A 159 2.78 0.31 5.61
CA GLY A 159 3.23 1.67 5.90
C GLY A 159 2.56 2.24 7.14
N TYR A 160 3.31 3.04 7.90
CA TYR A 160 2.84 3.64 9.14
C TYR A 160 1.52 4.41 8.93
N ASN A 161 0.47 4.03 9.65
CA ASN A 161 -0.88 4.59 9.57
C ASN A 161 -1.53 4.45 8.18
N SER A 162 -1.19 3.41 7.42
CA SER A 162 -1.79 3.17 6.10
C SER A 162 -3.15 2.46 6.22
N GLY A 163 -4.20 3.09 5.68
CA GLY A 163 -5.56 2.58 5.70
C GLY A 163 -6.18 2.42 7.08
N ALA A 164 -5.70 3.16 8.08
CA ALA A 164 -6.08 3.01 9.49
C ALA A 164 -7.56 3.37 9.79
N ALA A 165 -8.23 4.07 8.88
CA ALA A 165 -9.62 4.51 9.06
C ALA A 165 -10.66 3.63 8.32
N ILE A 166 -10.22 2.58 7.61
CA ILE A 166 -11.13 1.77 6.78
C ILE A 166 -12.09 0.99 7.68
N THR A 167 -13.39 1.21 7.48
CA THR A 167 -14.46 0.52 8.21
C THR A 167 -15.23 -0.44 7.31
N THR A 168 -15.58 -0.01 6.08
CA THR A 168 -16.41 -0.79 5.14
C THR A 168 -15.89 -0.81 3.70
N GLY A 169 -14.84 -0.05 3.39
CA GLY A 169 -14.26 -0.01 2.05
C GLY A 169 -13.40 -1.23 1.73
N ASP A 170 -13.74 -1.95 0.65
CA ASP A 170 -13.08 -3.18 0.21
C ASP A 170 -12.07 -2.98 -0.93
N ASP A 171 -11.34 -4.04 -1.26
CA ASP A 171 -10.38 -4.15 -2.37
C ASP A 171 -9.34 -3.02 -2.46
N ASN A 172 -8.87 -2.55 -1.30
CA ASN A 172 -7.90 -1.46 -1.23
C ASN A 172 -6.46 -1.99 -1.14
N SER A 173 -5.58 -1.46 -2.00
CA SER A 173 -4.14 -1.75 -2.06
C SER A 173 -3.33 -0.51 -1.67
N LEU A 174 -2.86 -0.45 -0.43
CA LEU A 174 -2.29 0.77 0.18
C LEU A 174 -0.84 0.55 0.60
N PHE A 175 0.10 1.22 -0.06
CA PHE A 175 1.52 1.07 0.22
C PHE A 175 2.16 2.45 0.44
N GLY A 176 2.65 2.72 1.65
CA GLY A 176 3.31 3.98 2.01
C GLY A 176 2.77 4.56 3.32
N ALA A 177 3.60 5.38 3.98
CA ALA A 177 3.19 6.05 5.21
C ALA A 177 1.97 6.95 4.96
N ARG A 178 0.90 6.76 5.75
CA ARG A 178 -0.38 7.48 5.63
C ARG A 178 -1.06 7.35 4.25
N SER A 179 -0.73 6.32 3.46
CA SER A 179 -1.49 5.98 2.26
C SER A 179 -2.92 5.59 2.65
N GLY A 180 -3.93 6.26 2.08
CA GLY A 180 -5.34 6.04 2.39
C GLY A 180 -5.72 6.27 3.86
N ALA A 181 -5.01 7.13 4.59
CA ALA A 181 -5.18 7.27 6.05
C ALA A 181 -6.59 7.68 6.50
N ALA A 182 -7.33 8.42 5.68
CA ALA A 182 -8.71 8.85 5.97
C ALA A 182 -9.79 8.02 5.24
N LEU A 183 -9.40 6.95 4.53
CA LEU A 183 -10.33 6.13 3.75
C LEU A 183 -11.26 5.37 4.71
N THR A 184 -12.57 5.61 4.65
CA THR A 184 -13.55 4.97 5.56
C THR A 184 -14.36 3.91 4.83
N ALA A 185 -15.09 4.32 3.79
CA ALA A 185 -15.97 3.47 3.00
C ALA A 185 -15.55 3.33 1.53
N GLY A 186 -14.52 4.07 1.10
CA GLY A 186 -14.04 4.03 -0.28
C GLY A 186 -13.42 2.67 -0.64
N ALA A 187 -13.80 2.14 -1.79
CA ALA A 187 -13.51 0.80 -2.28
C ALA A 187 -12.66 0.80 -3.55
N ARG A 188 -11.94 -0.32 -3.79
CA ARG A 188 -11.16 -0.58 -5.02
C ARG A 188 -10.11 0.49 -5.33
N ASN A 189 -9.49 1.05 -4.30
CA ASN A 189 -8.44 2.06 -4.48
C ASN A 189 -7.04 1.43 -4.45
N THR A 190 -6.16 1.90 -5.34
CA THR A 190 -4.72 1.61 -5.29
C THR A 190 -3.99 2.89 -4.90
N ALA A 191 -3.22 2.86 -3.82
CA ALA A 191 -2.50 4.04 -3.30
C ALA A 191 -1.07 3.65 -2.93
N ILE A 192 -0.11 3.95 -3.81
CA ILE A 192 1.31 3.60 -3.66
C ILE A 192 2.12 4.89 -3.55
N GLY A 193 2.56 5.22 -2.36
CA GLY A 193 3.37 6.39 -2.04
C GLY A 193 2.95 7.04 -0.74
N SER A 194 3.87 7.78 -0.13
CA SER A 194 3.60 8.53 1.11
C SER A 194 2.46 9.52 0.90
N ARG A 195 1.45 9.46 1.77
CA ARG A 195 0.25 10.31 1.74
C ARG A 195 -0.53 10.30 0.41
N SER A 196 -0.43 9.23 -0.38
CA SER A 196 -1.35 9.02 -1.51
C SER A 196 -2.77 8.75 -0.99
N LEU A 197 -3.79 9.36 -1.60
CA LEU A 197 -5.20 9.31 -1.14
C LEU A 197 -5.42 9.67 0.34
N SER A 198 -4.55 10.47 0.96
CA SER A 198 -4.57 10.63 2.42
C SER A 198 -5.82 11.28 3.00
N SER A 199 -6.60 12.02 2.19
CA SER A 199 -7.84 12.68 2.61
C SER A 199 -9.12 12.07 2.01
N THR A 200 -9.00 10.99 1.23
CA THR A 200 -10.15 10.36 0.58
C THR A 200 -10.95 9.61 1.62
N THR A 201 -12.26 9.85 1.69
CA THR A 201 -13.15 9.21 2.66
C THR A 201 -14.05 8.16 2.00
N THR A 202 -14.76 8.54 0.93
CA THR A 202 -15.75 7.69 0.23
C THR A 202 -15.47 7.50 -1.26
N GLY A 203 -14.38 8.08 -1.78
CA GLY A 203 -13.99 7.91 -3.18
C GLY A 203 -13.64 6.46 -3.53
N ASN A 204 -14.23 5.95 -4.61
CA ASN A 204 -14.01 4.60 -5.13
C ASN A 204 -13.17 4.60 -6.40
N ASP A 205 -12.53 3.46 -6.67
CA ASP A 205 -11.91 3.16 -7.96
C ASP A 205 -10.79 4.13 -8.36
N ASN A 206 -10.06 4.71 -7.38
CA ASN A 206 -8.94 5.60 -7.67
C ASN A 206 -7.61 4.85 -7.70
N THR A 207 -6.75 5.19 -8.66
CA THR A 207 -5.35 4.74 -8.71
C THR A 207 -4.45 5.94 -8.47
N ALA A 208 -3.65 5.92 -7.40
CA ALA A 208 -2.74 6.98 -7.00
C ALA A 208 -1.35 6.39 -6.77
N VAL A 209 -0.40 6.68 -7.66
CA VAL A 209 0.97 6.17 -7.57
C VAL A 209 1.96 7.35 -7.58
N GLY A 210 2.64 7.55 -6.46
CA GLY A 210 3.52 8.68 -6.21
C GLY A 210 3.31 9.28 -4.82
N ALA A 211 4.25 10.11 -4.37
CA ALA A 211 4.08 10.86 -3.13
C ALA A 211 3.02 11.95 -3.31
N TYR A 212 2.12 12.10 -2.34
CA TYR A 212 1.06 13.12 -2.33
C TYR A 212 0.09 13.08 -3.52
N THR A 213 0.06 11.99 -4.28
CA THR A 213 -0.86 11.81 -5.40
C THR A 213 -2.30 11.72 -4.90
N LEU A 214 -3.22 12.52 -5.47
CA LEU A 214 -4.62 12.62 -5.01
C LEU A 214 -4.77 12.91 -3.50
N ALA A 215 -3.80 13.59 -2.86
CA ALA A 215 -3.76 13.73 -1.41
C ALA A 215 -4.98 14.46 -0.80
N LEU A 216 -5.60 15.40 -1.53
CA LEU A 216 -6.77 16.16 -1.10
C LEU A 216 -8.09 15.66 -1.72
N ASN A 217 -8.08 14.55 -2.45
CA ASN A 217 -9.31 13.92 -2.96
C ASN A 217 -10.15 13.49 -1.78
N THR A 218 -11.42 13.92 -1.71
CA THR A 218 -12.37 13.58 -0.64
C THR A 218 -13.35 12.50 -1.10
N SER A 219 -14.08 12.75 -2.19
CA SER A 219 -15.10 11.84 -2.72
C SER A 219 -15.00 11.56 -4.23
N GLY A 220 -14.03 12.17 -4.92
CA GLY A 220 -13.79 11.90 -6.34
C GLY A 220 -13.54 10.41 -6.62
N THR A 221 -14.05 9.93 -7.75
CA THR A 221 -14.03 8.52 -8.14
C THR A 221 -13.39 8.31 -9.50
N ARG A 222 -12.86 7.11 -9.75
CA ARG A 222 -12.31 6.70 -11.05
C ARG A 222 -11.21 7.62 -11.57
N ASN A 223 -10.41 8.21 -10.66
CA ASN A 223 -9.24 9.00 -11.06
C ASN A 223 -8.01 8.11 -11.17
N MET A 224 -7.21 8.33 -12.20
CA MET A 224 -5.95 7.64 -12.45
C MET A 224 -4.81 8.65 -12.41
N ALA A 225 -3.98 8.57 -11.38
CA ALA A 225 -2.92 9.53 -11.12
C ALA A 225 -1.57 8.82 -10.89
N PHE A 226 -0.58 9.16 -11.70
CA PHE A 226 0.79 8.63 -11.63
C PHE A 226 1.79 9.80 -11.64
N GLY A 227 2.59 9.93 -10.59
CA GLY A 227 3.56 11.01 -10.43
C GLY A 227 3.37 11.74 -9.10
N SER A 228 4.47 12.34 -8.60
CA SER A 228 4.42 13.12 -7.37
C SER A 228 3.48 14.32 -7.52
N ASN A 229 2.59 14.51 -6.56
CA ASN A 229 1.57 15.57 -6.56
C ASN A 229 0.63 15.59 -7.80
N ALA A 230 0.53 14.50 -8.57
CA ALA A 230 -0.47 14.42 -9.63
C ALA A 230 -1.89 14.46 -9.02
N LEU A 231 -2.78 15.28 -9.57
CA LEU A 231 -4.13 15.55 -9.04
C LEU A 231 -4.18 15.92 -7.54
N PHE A 232 -3.13 16.53 -7.00
CA PHE A 232 -3.00 16.84 -5.56
C PHE A 232 -4.22 17.53 -4.96
N SER A 233 -4.72 18.58 -5.62
CA SER A 233 -5.82 19.43 -5.12
C SER A 233 -7.22 18.97 -5.53
N ASN A 234 -7.34 17.88 -6.31
CA ASN A 234 -8.65 17.36 -6.71
C ASN A 234 -9.45 17.01 -5.45
N THR A 235 -10.69 17.48 -5.29
CA THR A 235 -11.51 17.20 -4.10
C THR A 235 -12.64 16.20 -4.42
N THR A 236 -13.48 16.54 -5.37
CA THR A 236 -14.68 15.79 -5.80
C THR A 236 -14.64 15.35 -7.27
N GLY A 237 -13.67 15.83 -8.05
CA GLY A 237 -13.54 15.55 -9.48
C GLY A 237 -13.35 14.07 -9.74
N SER A 238 -13.94 13.59 -10.83
CA SER A 238 -14.00 12.16 -11.16
C SER A 238 -13.62 11.93 -12.62
N ASN A 239 -13.15 10.71 -12.91
CA ASN A 239 -12.75 10.28 -14.26
C ASN A 239 -11.60 11.10 -14.87
N ASN A 240 -10.67 11.60 -14.06
CA ASN A 240 -9.48 12.30 -14.57
C ASN A 240 -8.27 11.37 -14.66
N ILE A 241 -7.46 11.54 -15.69
CA ILE A 241 -6.18 10.86 -15.88
C ILE A 241 -5.07 11.91 -15.77
N ALA A 242 -4.10 11.71 -14.88
CA ALA A 242 -2.98 12.61 -14.64
C ALA A 242 -1.68 11.81 -14.50
N ILE A 243 -0.84 11.86 -15.53
CA ILE A 243 0.42 11.11 -15.58
C ILE A 243 1.57 12.11 -15.74
N GLY A 244 2.39 12.24 -14.71
CA GLY A 244 3.50 13.18 -14.65
C GLY A 244 3.56 13.88 -13.28
N ASP A 245 4.76 14.23 -12.84
CA ASP A 245 4.94 15.11 -11.68
C ASP A 245 4.13 16.41 -11.89
N THR A 246 3.37 16.78 -10.85
CA THR A 246 2.46 17.96 -10.80
C THR A 246 1.42 18.05 -11.92
N SER A 247 1.14 16.98 -12.65
CA SER A 247 0.05 16.95 -13.65
C SER A 247 -1.32 17.14 -12.99
N LEU A 248 -2.15 18.04 -13.54
CA LEU A 248 -3.46 18.42 -12.98
C LEU A 248 -3.44 18.81 -11.48
N ASN A 249 -2.33 19.35 -10.98
CA ASN A 249 -2.12 19.57 -9.54
C ASN A 249 -3.13 20.53 -8.89
N SER A 250 -3.56 21.58 -9.61
CA SER A 250 -4.42 22.65 -9.07
C SER A 250 -5.91 22.43 -9.29
N LEU A 251 -6.31 21.25 -9.80
CA LEU A 251 -7.69 20.97 -10.15
C LEU A 251 -8.60 21.12 -8.93
N ASN A 252 -9.46 22.14 -8.91
CA ASN A 252 -10.39 22.41 -7.82
C ASN A 252 -11.81 22.14 -8.31
N SER A 253 -12.29 20.94 -8.05
CA SER A 253 -13.49 20.39 -8.67
C SER A 253 -14.83 20.87 -8.09
N THR A 254 -14.86 22.00 -7.38
CA THR A 254 -16.13 22.57 -6.91
C THR A 254 -17.02 23.07 -8.05
N THR A 255 -16.50 23.20 -9.29
CA THR A 255 -17.19 23.88 -10.41
C THR A 255 -17.15 23.14 -11.76
N SER A 256 -16.93 21.81 -11.79
CA SER A 256 -16.76 20.95 -12.98
C SER A 256 -15.30 20.74 -13.40
N ALA A 257 -14.80 19.53 -13.17
CA ALA A 257 -13.40 19.13 -13.36
C ALA A 257 -13.31 17.62 -13.59
N THR A 258 -13.94 17.13 -14.64
CA THR A 258 -14.14 15.70 -14.91
C THR A 258 -13.71 15.34 -16.33
N TYR A 259 -13.38 14.07 -16.54
CA TYR A 259 -13.01 13.55 -17.87
C TYR A 259 -11.80 14.22 -18.51
N ASN A 260 -10.89 14.79 -17.72
CA ASN A 260 -9.68 15.41 -18.25
C ASN A 260 -8.54 14.39 -18.31
N THR A 261 -7.76 14.42 -19.39
CA THR A 261 -6.53 13.64 -19.55
C THR A 261 -5.33 14.57 -19.61
N ALA A 262 -4.38 14.40 -18.71
CA ALA A 262 -3.10 15.11 -18.69
C ALA A 262 -1.95 14.12 -18.67
N LEU A 263 -1.09 14.16 -19.69
CA LEU A 263 0.09 13.30 -19.81
C LEU A 263 1.32 14.18 -20.03
N GLY A 264 2.21 14.25 -19.03
CA GLY A 264 3.44 15.02 -19.05
C GLY A 264 3.67 15.74 -17.73
N GLN A 265 4.94 16.02 -17.42
CA GLN A 265 5.31 16.84 -16.27
C GLN A 265 4.64 18.22 -16.37
N SER A 266 3.98 18.66 -15.29
CA SER A 266 3.19 19.90 -15.24
C SER A 266 2.10 20.05 -16.33
N SER A 267 1.66 18.97 -16.98
CA SER A 267 0.54 19.04 -17.94
C SER A 267 -0.75 19.39 -17.19
N LEU A 268 -1.44 20.46 -17.62
CA LEU A 268 -2.62 21.05 -16.96
C LEU A 268 -2.40 21.41 -15.49
N ALA A 269 -1.17 21.69 -15.06
CA ALA A 269 -0.88 21.95 -13.65
C ALA A 269 -1.69 23.10 -13.04
N GLY A 270 -2.06 24.11 -13.85
CA GLY A 270 -2.80 25.29 -13.42
C GLY A 270 -4.31 25.23 -13.65
N MET A 271 -4.83 24.21 -14.34
CA MET A 271 -6.25 24.13 -14.67
C MET A 271 -7.07 23.88 -13.41
N LYS A 272 -8.05 24.75 -13.15
CA LYS A 272 -8.93 24.69 -11.97
C LYS A 272 -10.28 24.06 -12.30
N SER A 273 -10.78 24.24 -13.52
CA SER A 273 -12.07 23.76 -14.01
C SER A 273 -12.02 23.43 -15.49
N GLY A 274 -13.00 22.67 -15.98
CA GLY A 274 -13.10 22.22 -17.37
C GLY A 274 -13.45 20.74 -17.48
N THR A 275 -13.98 20.34 -18.63
CA THR A 275 -14.50 18.97 -18.83
C THR A 275 -14.09 18.40 -20.18
N GLY A 276 -13.63 17.15 -20.17
CA GLY A 276 -13.35 16.44 -21.42
C GLY A 276 -12.11 16.95 -22.16
N ASN A 277 -11.18 17.60 -21.47
CA ASN A 277 -9.99 18.17 -22.09
C ASN A 277 -8.85 17.16 -22.15
N THR A 278 -8.05 17.20 -23.21
CA THR A 278 -6.90 16.30 -23.40
C THR A 278 -5.62 17.11 -23.60
N ALA A 279 -4.66 16.96 -22.70
CA ALA A 279 -3.36 17.61 -22.73
C ALA A 279 -2.24 16.57 -22.73
N ILE A 280 -1.41 16.57 -23.76
CA ILE A 280 -0.32 15.61 -23.92
C ILE A 280 0.98 16.36 -24.23
N GLY A 281 1.97 16.24 -23.36
CA GLY A 281 3.24 16.94 -23.45
C GLY A 281 3.55 17.67 -22.15
N ALA A 282 4.84 17.80 -21.82
CA ALA A 282 5.24 18.57 -20.64
C ALA A 282 4.82 20.03 -20.78
N SER A 283 4.34 20.60 -19.68
CA SER A 283 3.88 22.00 -19.59
C SER A 283 2.75 22.37 -20.57
N THR A 284 2.00 21.39 -21.08
CA THR A 284 0.79 21.65 -21.88
C THR A 284 -0.27 22.32 -21.01
N GLN A 285 -0.93 23.36 -21.53
CA GLN A 285 -1.98 24.09 -20.82
C GLN A 285 -3.29 24.09 -21.60
N ILE A 286 -4.39 24.09 -20.87
CA ILE A 286 -5.73 24.35 -21.38
C ILE A 286 -6.34 25.33 -20.39
N SER A 287 -6.93 26.42 -20.91
CA SER A 287 -7.56 27.43 -20.06
C SER A 287 -8.68 26.84 -19.22
N ASP A 288 -8.97 27.49 -18.09
CA ASP A 288 -10.09 27.13 -17.21
C ASP A 288 -11.43 27.17 -17.96
N ASP A 289 -12.39 26.39 -17.47
CA ASP A 289 -13.78 26.28 -17.96
C ASP A 289 -13.94 25.77 -19.41
N LEU A 290 -12.85 25.42 -20.10
CA LEU A 290 -12.93 24.88 -21.44
C LEU A 290 -13.50 23.46 -21.45
N THR A 291 -14.11 23.12 -22.58
CA THR A 291 -14.67 21.79 -22.84
C THR A 291 -14.22 21.24 -24.18
N ASN A 292 -13.93 19.94 -24.23
CA ASN A 292 -13.50 19.25 -25.45
C ASN A 292 -12.28 19.90 -26.13
N ALA A 293 -11.42 20.57 -25.37
CA ALA A 293 -10.18 21.15 -25.88
C ALA A 293 -9.07 20.10 -25.83
N THR A 294 -8.29 19.99 -26.90
CA THR A 294 -7.14 19.10 -26.98
C THR A 294 -5.90 19.91 -27.32
N ALA A 295 -4.82 19.73 -26.55
CA ALA A 295 -3.52 20.31 -26.80
C ALA A 295 -2.46 19.21 -26.74
N ILE A 296 -1.64 19.09 -27.78
CA ILE A 296 -0.60 18.05 -27.89
C ILE A 296 0.72 18.72 -28.26
N GLY A 297 1.73 18.60 -27.40
CA GLY A 297 3.10 19.08 -27.60
C GLY A 297 3.66 19.80 -26.38
N TYR A 298 4.99 19.88 -26.28
CA TYR A 298 5.65 20.67 -25.24
C TYR A 298 5.19 22.13 -25.30
N ASN A 299 4.69 22.68 -24.18
CA ASN A 299 4.10 24.02 -24.09
C ASN A 299 2.93 24.29 -25.06
N ALA A 300 2.24 23.26 -25.57
CA ALA A 300 1.02 23.48 -26.33
C ALA A 300 -0.05 24.14 -25.44
N SER A 301 -0.89 25.01 -26.01
CA SER A 301 -1.92 25.73 -25.26
C SER A 301 -3.22 25.80 -26.05
N ALA A 302 -4.32 25.33 -25.45
CA ALA A 302 -5.66 25.54 -25.99
C ALA A 302 -6.43 26.56 -25.16
N THR A 303 -6.99 27.56 -25.83
CA THR A 303 -7.72 28.69 -25.22
C THR A 303 -9.18 28.75 -25.67
N GLN A 304 -9.67 27.71 -26.34
CA GLN A 304 -11.05 27.62 -26.83
C GLN A 304 -11.58 26.19 -26.71
N SER A 305 -12.87 26.04 -26.38
CA SER A 305 -13.57 24.76 -26.38
C SER A 305 -13.67 24.17 -27.79
N ASN A 306 -13.81 22.86 -27.89
CA ASN A 306 -13.95 22.13 -29.16
C ASN A 306 -12.81 22.41 -30.16
N SER A 307 -11.59 22.59 -29.65
CA SER A 307 -10.41 22.87 -30.46
C SER A 307 -9.34 21.78 -30.29
N LEU A 308 -8.55 21.57 -31.35
CA LEU A 308 -7.36 20.71 -31.32
C LEU A 308 -6.14 21.56 -31.69
N ILE A 309 -5.18 21.64 -30.77
CA ILE A 309 -3.92 22.34 -30.93
C ILE A 309 -2.78 21.31 -31.01
N LEU A 310 -2.04 21.33 -32.12
CA LEU A 310 -0.89 20.46 -32.36
C LEU A 310 0.40 21.30 -32.31
N GLY A 311 1.03 21.28 -31.15
CA GLY A 311 2.24 22.02 -30.78
C GLY A 311 1.99 23.37 -30.16
N SER A 312 3.06 24.13 -29.97
CA SER A 312 3.01 25.46 -29.37
C SER A 312 3.28 26.57 -30.40
N THR A 313 3.43 27.79 -29.90
CA THR A 313 3.82 28.97 -30.69
C THR A 313 5.21 29.48 -30.28
N GLY A 314 5.72 30.50 -30.98
CA GLY A 314 6.99 31.15 -30.65
C GLY A 314 8.20 30.23 -30.77
N ALA A 315 9.12 30.30 -29.80
CA ALA A 315 10.38 29.56 -29.77
C ALA A 315 10.20 28.02 -29.75
N PHE A 316 9.02 27.54 -29.35
CA PHE A 316 8.71 26.12 -29.23
C PHE A 316 7.83 25.62 -30.39
N GLY A 317 7.51 26.48 -31.35
CA GLY A 317 6.50 26.18 -32.36
C GLY A 317 6.86 24.98 -33.24
N VAL A 318 5.96 24.00 -33.31
CA VAL A 318 6.20 22.76 -34.06
C VAL A 318 5.74 22.87 -35.52
N ASN A 319 6.26 21.99 -36.36
CA ASN A 319 5.74 21.73 -37.70
C ASN A 319 5.05 20.36 -37.69
N VAL A 320 3.84 20.28 -38.24
CA VAL A 320 3.06 19.05 -38.34
C VAL A 320 3.28 18.41 -39.70
N GLY A 321 3.77 17.17 -39.69
CA GLY A 321 3.99 16.37 -40.89
C GLY A 321 2.99 15.22 -41.00
N ILE A 322 2.37 15.08 -42.17
CA ILE A 322 1.53 13.93 -42.54
C ILE A 322 2.20 13.26 -43.73
N GLY A 323 2.71 12.04 -43.53
CA GLY A 323 3.52 11.32 -44.53
C GLY A 323 4.94 11.86 -44.70
N THR A 324 5.44 12.67 -43.75
CA THR A 324 6.82 13.18 -43.72
C THR A 324 7.36 13.20 -42.29
N THR A 325 8.64 12.84 -42.13
CA THR A 325 9.37 12.91 -40.86
C THR A 325 10.13 14.23 -40.68
N ALA A 326 10.19 15.07 -41.72
CA ALA A 326 10.89 16.36 -41.72
C ALA A 326 10.01 17.46 -42.33
N PRO A 327 8.89 17.84 -41.68
CA PRO A 327 7.99 18.85 -42.17
C PRO A 327 8.69 20.22 -42.27
N LYS A 328 8.72 20.79 -43.48
CA LYS A 328 9.40 22.06 -43.79
C LYS A 328 8.54 23.30 -43.51
N THR A 329 7.25 23.11 -43.31
CA THR A 329 6.26 24.15 -43.01
C THR A 329 5.35 23.69 -41.87
N LYS A 330 4.51 24.57 -41.35
CA LYS A 330 3.63 24.30 -40.20
C LYS A 330 2.67 23.13 -40.43
N LEU A 331 2.17 22.96 -41.64
CA LEU A 331 1.43 21.77 -42.06
C LEU A 331 1.99 21.27 -43.40
N HIS A 332 2.62 20.09 -43.40
CA HIS A 332 3.21 19.48 -44.60
C HIS A 332 2.59 18.11 -44.88
N ILE A 333 1.88 18.00 -46.00
CA ILE A 333 1.26 16.76 -46.51
C ILE A 333 2.02 16.34 -47.77
N THR A 334 2.55 15.10 -47.80
CA THR A 334 3.37 14.62 -48.94
C THR A 334 2.58 13.92 -50.04
N SER A 335 1.44 13.30 -49.68
CA SER A 335 0.55 12.61 -50.60
C SER A 335 -0.84 12.50 -49.97
N GLY A 336 -1.89 12.46 -50.80
CA GLY A 336 -3.29 12.49 -50.38
C GLY A 336 -3.92 13.88 -50.54
N ASP A 337 -5.26 13.93 -50.55
CA ASP A 337 -6.05 15.14 -50.76
C ASP A 337 -6.57 15.72 -49.44
N ILE A 338 -6.72 17.05 -49.38
CA ILE A 338 -7.54 17.70 -48.34
C ILE A 338 -8.96 17.78 -48.87
N TYR A 339 -9.86 16.98 -48.30
CA TYR A 339 -11.26 16.95 -48.70
C TYR A 339 -12.13 17.84 -47.80
N LEU A 340 -12.87 18.76 -48.41
CA LEU A 340 -13.81 19.67 -47.75
C LEU A 340 -15.21 19.40 -48.30
N GLU A 341 -16.04 18.70 -47.54
CA GLU A 341 -17.35 18.19 -47.99
C GLU A 341 -18.40 19.30 -48.21
N THR A 342 -18.49 20.25 -47.27
CA THR A 342 -19.59 21.23 -47.28
C THR A 342 -19.31 22.39 -48.23
N ILE A 343 -20.10 22.48 -49.31
CA ILE A 343 -20.07 23.59 -50.28
C ILE A 343 -20.28 24.92 -49.52
N GLY A 344 -19.29 25.81 -49.58
CA GLY A 344 -19.26 27.09 -48.86
C GLY A 344 -18.31 27.16 -47.65
N ASN A 345 -17.83 26.00 -47.17
CA ASN A 345 -16.70 25.94 -46.26
C ASN A 345 -15.40 25.92 -47.07
N GLY A 346 -14.40 26.67 -46.62
CA GLY A 346 -13.19 26.91 -47.38
C GLY A 346 -12.01 27.21 -46.46
N VAL A 347 -10.86 27.49 -47.07
CA VAL A 347 -9.66 27.89 -46.32
C VAL A 347 -9.79 29.36 -45.96
N ILE A 348 -9.71 29.69 -44.67
CA ILE A 348 -9.64 31.07 -44.21
C ILE A 348 -8.17 31.50 -44.16
N MET A 349 -7.84 32.58 -44.86
CA MET A 349 -6.51 33.16 -44.91
C MET A 349 -6.57 34.60 -44.42
N LYS A 350 -5.75 34.95 -43.44
CA LYS A 350 -5.57 36.34 -43.01
C LYS A 350 -4.48 36.99 -43.84
N SER A 351 -4.78 38.06 -44.55
CA SER A 351 -3.78 38.83 -45.30
C SER A 351 -2.91 39.68 -44.35
N PRO A 352 -1.71 40.12 -44.79
CA PRO A 352 -0.79 40.90 -43.95
C PRO A 352 -1.36 42.24 -43.45
N ASP A 353 -2.36 42.79 -44.14
CA ASP A 353 -3.10 44.01 -43.76
C ASP A 353 -4.18 43.76 -42.67
N GLY A 354 -4.35 42.51 -42.23
CA GLY A 354 -5.26 42.11 -41.17
C GLY A 354 -6.65 41.64 -41.63
N ASN A 355 -6.97 41.74 -42.92
CA ASN A 355 -8.25 41.26 -43.46
C ASN A 355 -8.28 39.73 -43.54
N CYS A 356 -9.44 39.11 -43.33
CA CYS A 356 -9.62 37.67 -43.50
C CYS A 356 -10.38 37.36 -44.79
N TRP A 357 -9.91 36.37 -45.54
CA TRP A 357 -10.47 35.93 -46.80
C TRP A 357 -10.82 34.47 -46.70
N ARG A 358 -12.01 34.07 -47.14
CA ARG A 358 -12.38 32.67 -47.32
C ARG A 358 -12.20 32.28 -48.78
N VAL A 359 -11.44 31.22 -49.04
CA VAL A 359 -11.25 30.62 -50.37
C VAL A 359 -12.08 29.33 -50.45
N THR A 360 -13.08 29.31 -51.32
CA THR A 360 -13.95 28.16 -51.61
C THR A 360 -13.80 27.72 -53.07
N VAL A 361 -14.38 26.58 -53.42
CA VAL A 361 -14.55 26.12 -54.80
C VAL A 361 -16.04 26.19 -55.15
N ASP A 362 -16.37 26.77 -56.31
CA ASP A 362 -17.73 26.82 -56.82
C ASP A 362 -18.13 25.55 -57.60
N ASN A 363 -19.39 25.46 -58.04
CA ASN A 363 -19.90 24.30 -58.79
C ASN A 363 -19.22 24.08 -60.14
N SER A 364 -18.45 25.05 -60.65
CA SER A 364 -17.65 24.91 -61.86
C SER A 364 -16.24 24.39 -61.60
N GLY A 365 -15.86 24.21 -60.32
CA GLY A 365 -14.50 23.87 -59.93
C GLY A 365 -13.58 25.09 -59.81
N SER A 366 -14.11 26.31 -59.92
CA SER A 366 -13.32 27.54 -59.84
C SER A 366 -13.15 27.99 -58.40
N PHE A 367 -11.96 28.47 -58.05
CA PHE A 367 -11.73 29.08 -56.74
C PHE A 367 -12.41 30.45 -56.68
N SER A 368 -13.12 30.71 -55.58
CA SER A 368 -13.69 32.02 -55.26
C SER A 368 -13.17 32.48 -53.90
N SER A 369 -12.78 33.75 -53.80
CA SER A 369 -12.37 34.38 -52.54
C SER A 369 -13.36 35.46 -52.12
N ALA A 370 -13.77 35.46 -50.84
CA ALA A 370 -14.62 36.50 -50.26
C ALA A 370 -14.00 37.04 -48.97
N SER A 371 -14.08 38.36 -48.76
CA SER A 371 -13.70 38.97 -47.49
C SER A 371 -14.71 38.60 -46.40
N ILE A 372 -14.21 38.26 -45.21
CA ILE A 372 -15.01 37.87 -44.04
C ILE A 372 -14.47 38.57 -42.78
N SER A 373 -15.29 38.64 -41.74
CA SER A 373 -14.79 38.93 -40.39
C SER A 373 -13.86 37.81 -39.93
N CYS A 374 -12.74 38.17 -39.31
CA CYS A 374 -11.83 37.18 -38.77
C CYS A 374 -12.51 36.39 -37.63
N PRO A 375 -12.38 35.05 -37.60
CA PRO A 375 -12.97 34.19 -36.58
C PRO A 375 -12.30 34.33 -35.21
#